data_AF-A0A0D6PDS8-F1
#
_entry.id   AF-A0A0D6PDS8-F1
#
_cell.length_a   1.000
_cell.length_b   1.000
_cell.length_c   1.000
_cell.angle_alpha   90.00
_cell.angle_beta   90.00
_cell.angle_gamma   90.00
#
_symmetry.space_group_name_H-M   'P 1'
#
loop_
_entity.id
_entity.type
_entity.pdbx_description
1 polymer ?
#
loop_
_entity_poly.entity_id
_entity_poly.type
_entity_poly.pdbx_seq_one_letter_code
_entity_poly.pdbx_strand_id
1 'polypeptide(L)'
;MDGSTFPAQAQTPASAKTGEREWAVYIELLPPVLRSPTGGGPLVERARCEVGGITYEAESKSGAICEICRGLMAAGVPDGPWRAYRDGKLALIGRSVHRMAGMAVSEGGKSGPKWVKWRPFPDRFGGDE
;
A
#
# COMPACT_ATOMS: atom_id res chain seq x y z
N MET A 1 16.43 -3.88 -47.03
CA MET A 1 16.15 -4.68 -45.81
C MET A 1 16.02 -3.69 -44.68
N ASP A 2 14.83 -3.11 -44.54
CA ASP A 2 14.61 -1.94 -43.68
C ASP A 2 14.05 -2.39 -42.33
N GLY A 3 14.93 -2.44 -41.34
CA GLY A 3 14.60 -2.76 -39.96
C GLY A 3 13.94 -1.58 -39.27
N SER A 4 12.62 -1.44 -39.43
CA SER A 4 11.81 -0.52 -38.64
C SER A 4 11.68 -1.04 -37.20
N THR A 5 12.49 -0.48 -36.30
CA THR A 5 12.35 -0.64 -34.85
C THR A 5 11.22 0.26 -34.37
N PHE A 6 10.10 -0.35 -33.95
CA PHE A 6 9.00 0.37 -33.32
C PHE A 6 9.40 0.80 -31.91
N PRO A 7 9.23 2.08 -31.50
CA PRO A 7 9.35 2.44 -30.10
C PRO A 7 8.19 1.80 -29.32
N ALA A 8 8.52 1.13 -28.22
CA ALA A 8 7.55 0.65 -27.25
C ALA A 8 6.68 1.83 -26.79
N GLN A 9 5.41 1.84 -27.20
CA GLN A 9 4.44 2.79 -26.68
C GLN A 9 4.34 2.54 -25.17
N ALA A 10 4.71 3.56 -24.39
CA ALA A 10 4.32 3.65 -23.00
C ALA A 10 2.79 3.50 -22.96
N GLN A 11 2.32 2.41 -22.37
CA GLN A 11 0.91 2.17 -22.17
C GLN A 11 0.41 3.20 -21.15
N THR A 12 -0.07 4.33 -21.65
CA THR A 12 -0.95 5.20 -20.89
C THR A 12 -2.14 4.34 -20.44
N PRO A 13 -2.44 4.23 -19.13
CA PRO A 13 -3.56 3.42 -18.69
C PRO A 13 -4.83 3.97 -19.33
N ALA A 14 -5.54 3.06 -20.00
CA ALA A 14 -6.70 3.32 -20.84
C ALA A 14 -7.66 4.33 -20.19
N SER A 15 -8.02 5.34 -20.97
CA SER A 15 -9.05 6.32 -20.67
C SER A 15 -10.37 5.58 -20.40
N ALA A 16 -10.67 5.36 -19.12
CA ALA A 16 -11.92 4.81 -18.66
C ALA A 16 -13.02 5.86 -18.81
N LYS A 17 -14.13 5.43 -19.41
CA LYS A 17 -15.33 6.21 -19.72
C LYS A 17 -15.79 7.06 -18.53
N THR A 18 -16.03 8.33 -18.83
CA THR A 18 -16.57 9.39 -17.96
C THR A 18 -18.02 9.10 -17.56
N GLY A 19 -18.20 8.30 -16.52
CA GLY A 19 -19.43 8.21 -15.74
C GLY A 19 -19.00 7.90 -14.32
N GLU A 20 -19.10 8.90 -13.42
CA GLU A 20 -18.59 8.88 -12.04
C GLU A 20 -17.26 8.14 -11.90
N ARG A 21 -16.13 8.84 -12.07
CA ARG A 21 -14.86 8.30 -11.58
C ARG A 21 -15.04 8.06 -10.09
N GLU A 22 -15.30 6.81 -9.72
CA GLU A 22 -15.22 6.32 -8.36
C GLU A 22 -13.86 6.78 -7.85
N TRP A 23 -13.88 7.82 -7.03
CA TRP A 23 -12.66 8.44 -6.53
C TRP A 23 -12.02 7.37 -5.65
N ALA A 24 -10.89 6.83 -6.10
CA ALA A 24 -10.19 5.77 -5.40
C ALA A 24 -8.77 6.22 -5.12
N VAL A 25 -8.26 5.85 -3.95
CA VAL A 25 -6.86 6.05 -3.61
C VAL A 25 -6.03 4.98 -4.30
N TYR A 26 -5.04 5.39 -5.09
CA TYR A 26 -4.13 4.48 -5.78
C TYR A 26 -2.82 4.37 -4.98
N ILE A 27 -2.48 3.14 -4.62
CA ILE A 27 -1.28 2.82 -3.84
C ILE A 27 -0.37 1.97 -4.72
N GLU A 28 0.88 2.38 -4.87
CA GLU A 28 1.92 1.60 -5.52
C GLU A 28 2.68 0.79 -4.46
N LEU A 29 2.77 -0.53 -4.66
CA LEU A 29 3.58 -1.44 -3.88
C LEU A 29 4.95 -1.54 -4.52
N LEU A 30 5.92 -0.96 -3.83
CA LEU A 30 7.32 -0.98 -4.25
C LEU A 30 7.95 -2.33 -3.85
N PRO A 31 9.05 -2.74 -4.53
CA PRO A 31 9.79 -3.93 -4.14
C PRO A 31 10.18 -3.88 -2.65
N PRO A 32 10.01 -4.99 -1.90
CA PRO A 32 10.38 -5.02 -0.50
C PRO A 32 11.90 -4.92 -0.35
N VAL A 33 12.33 -4.34 0.78
CA VAL A 33 13.75 -4.19 1.10
C VAL A 33 14.10 -4.98 2.35
N LEU A 34 15.31 -5.51 2.41
CA LEU A 34 15.84 -6.07 3.65
C LEU A 34 16.28 -4.91 4.54
N ARG A 35 15.78 -4.87 5.78
CA ARG A 35 16.14 -3.80 6.73
C ARG A 35 17.64 -3.76 7.04
N SER A 36 18.33 -4.88 6.87
CA SER A 36 19.79 -4.97 6.97
C SER A 36 20.29 -5.81 5.80
N PRO A 37 20.98 -5.20 4.81
CA PRO A 37 21.49 -5.91 3.65
C PRO A 37 22.64 -6.87 4.01
N THR A 38 23.38 -6.60 5.09
CA THR A 38 24.51 -7.40 5.56
C THR A 38 24.12 -8.51 6.54
N GLY A 39 22.99 -8.36 7.24
CA GLY A 39 22.57 -9.27 8.31
C GLY A 39 21.37 -10.15 8.02
N GLY A 40 20.81 -10.12 6.80
CA GLY A 40 19.58 -10.85 6.48
C GLY A 40 18.38 -10.35 7.30
N GLY A 41 18.27 -9.03 7.47
CA GLY A 41 17.19 -8.42 8.26
C GLY A 41 15.80 -8.72 7.68
N PRO A 42 14.73 -8.61 8.48
CA PRO A 42 13.37 -8.89 8.03
C PRO A 42 13.00 -8.04 6.82
N LEU A 43 12.22 -8.63 5.91
CA LEU A 43 11.64 -7.93 4.77
C LEU A 43 10.74 -6.80 5.26
N VAL A 44 10.91 -5.64 4.65
CA VAL A 44 10.11 -4.45 4.90
C VAL A 44 9.36 -4.17 3.62
N GLU A 45 8.03 -4.14 3.72
CA GLU A 45 7.18 -3.72 2.63
C GLU A 45 7.31 -2.22 2.45
N ARG A 46 7.20 -1.77 1.20
CA ARG A 46 7.26 -0.36 0.83
C ARG A 46 6.04 -0.03 0.00
N ALA A 47 5.43 1.12 0.29
CA ALA A 47 4.28 1.61 -0.47
C ALA A 47 4.40 3.12 -0.70
N ARG A 48 3.89 3.55 -1.85
CA ARG A 48 3.81 4.96 -2.24
C ARG A 48 2.39 5.29 -2.69
N CYS A 49 1.92 6.49 -2.42
CA CYS A 49 0.64 7.00 -2.88
C CYS A 49 0.77 8.50 -3.18
N GLU A 50 0.00 9.02 -4.14
CA GLU A 50 -0.10 10.45 -4.39
C GLU A 50 -1.56 10.88 -4.31
N VAL A 51 -1.86 11.87 -3.46
CA VAL A 51 -3.20 12.44 -3.32
C VAL A 51 -3.08 13.95 -3.28
N GLY A 52 -3.76 14.64 -4.21
CA GLY A 52 -3.75 16.11 -4.27
C GLY A 52 -2.37 16.71 -4.48
N GLY A 53 -1.47 16.03 -5.21
CA GLY A 53 -0.09 16.47 -5.43
C GLY A 53 0.86 16.22 -4.24
N ILE A 54 0.37 15.62 -3.15
CA ILE A 54 1.19 15.23 -2.01
C ILE A 54 1.53 13.75 -2.15
N THR A 55 2.83 13.43 -2.12
CA THR A 55 3.33 12.06 -2.09
C THR A 55 3.43 11.56 -0.66
N TYR A 56 2.86 10.39 -0.40
CA TYR A 56 2.94 9.64 0.85
C TYR A 56 3.75 8.37 0.60
N GLU A 57 4.75 8.12 1.44
CA GLU A 57 5.55 6.89 1.40
C GLU A 57 5.56 6.24 2.78
N ALA A 58 5.54 4.92 2.80
CA ALA A 58 5.62 4.15 4.03
C ALA A 58 6.48 2.90 3.86
N GLU A 59 7.20 2.56 4.92
CA GLU A 59 8.00 1.35 5.02
C GLU A 59 7.62 0.61 6.30
N SER A 60 7.03 -0.58 6.16
CA SER A 60 6.51 -1.32 7.32
C SER A 60 6.75 -2.81 7.20
N LYS A 61 7.04 -3.44 8.34
CA LYS A 61 7.00 -4.92 8.47
C LYS A 61 5.58 -5.44 8.67
N SER A 62 4.63 -4.55 8.97
CA SER A 62 3.30 -4.89 9.43
C SER A 62 2.21 -4.39 8.48
N GLY A 63 2.55 -4.24 7.19
CA GLY A 63 1.67 -3.72 6.15
C GLY A 63 1.94 -2.25 5.82
N ALA A 64 2.70 -1.98 4.76
CA ALA A 64 2.98 -0.60 4.32
C ALA A 64 1.72 0.13 3.84
N ILE A 65 0.76 -0.60 3.26
CA ILE A 65 -0.56 -0.08 2.89
C ILE A 65 -1.28 0.51 4.11
N CYS A 66 -1.27 -0.20 5.25
CA CYS A 66 -1.93 0.26 6.46
C CYS A 66 -1.32 1.57 6.99
N GLU A 67 -0.01 1.73 6.87
CA GLU A 67 0.67 2.97 7.23
C GLU A 67 0.31 4.13 6.30
N ILE A 68 0.29 3.90 4.99
CA ILE A 68 -0.21 4.89 4.02
C ILE A 68 -1.64 5.31 4.37
N CYS A 69 -2.54 4.35 4.59
CA CYS A 69 -3.93 4.66 4.94
C CYS A 69 -4.05 5.45 6.25
N ARG A 70 -3.22 5.16 7.25
CA ARG A 70 -3.14 5.96 8.49
C ARG A 70 -2.66 7.39 8.22
N GLY A 71 -1.63 7.56 7.38
CA GLY A 71 -1.14 8.88 6.97
C GLY A 71 -2.20 9.69 6.24
N LEU A 72 -2.91 9.07 5.29
CA LEU A 72 -4.00 9.71 4.55
C LEU A 72 -5.16 10.13 5.47
N MET A 73 -5.58 9.24 6.38
CA MET A 73 -6.60 9.55 7.38
C MET A 73 -6.18 10.72 8.28
N ALA A 74 -4.93 10.73 8.76
CA ALA A 74 -4.39 11.81 9.58
C ALA A 74 -4.29 13.14 8.82
N ALA A 75 -4.06 13.09 7.50
CA ALA A 75 -4.08 14.24 6.61
C ALA A 75 -5.50 14.74 6.25
N GLY A 76 -6.55 14.11 6.77
CA GLY A 76 -7.94 14.50 6.51
C GLY A 76 -8.48 14.05 5.15
N VAL A 77 -7.85 13.07 4.50
CA VAL A 77 -8.35 12.50 3.25
C VAL A 77 -9.70 11.81 3.51
N PRO A 78 -10.75 12.10 2.72
CA PRO A 78 -12.06 11.46 2.88
C PRO A 78 -11.99 9.92 2.81
N ASP A 79 -12.91 9.25 3.50
CA ASP A 79 -12.97 7.78 3.45
C ASP A 79 -13.60 7.26 2.16
N GLY A 80 -12.95 6.30 1.52
CA GLY A 80 -13.40 5.74 0.26
C GLY A 80 -12.56 4.55 -0.21
N PRO A 81 -12.81 4.05 -1.43
CA PRO A 81 -12.14 2.87 -1.94
C PRO A 81 -10.65 3.13 -2.19
N TRP A 82 -9.86 2.06 -2.10
CA TRP A 82 -8.44 2.08 -2.44
C TRP A 82 -8.05 0.87 -3.27
N ARG A 83 -7.00 1.03 -4.06
CA ARG A 83 -6.48 0.00 -4.96
C ARG A 83 -4.96 0.02 -4.88
N ALA A 84 -4.36 -1.11 -4.53
CA ALA A 84 -2.92 -1.28 -4.50
C ALA A 84 -2.43 -2.06 -5.72
N TYR A 85 -1.36 -1.57 -6.34
CA TYR A 85 -0.78 -2.12 -7.55
C TYR A 85 0.67 -2.52 -7.31
N ARG A 86 1.11 -3.64 -7.87
CA ARG A 86 2.52 -4.05 -7.91
C ARG A 86 2.93 -4.22 -9.36
N ASP A 87 3.97 -3.52 -9.79
CA ASP A 87 4.45 -3.54 -11.18
C ASP A 87 3.32 -3.28 -12.20
N GLY A 88 2.47 -2.29 -11.91
CA GLY A 88 1.29 -1.94 -12.72
C GLY A 88 0.11 -2.91 -12.66
N LYS A 89 0.23 -4.04 -11.94
CA LYS A 89 -0.85 -5.04 -11.79
C LYS A 89 -1.60 -4.84 -10.48
N LEU A 90 -2.93 -4.90 -10.53
CA LEU A 90 -3.78 -4.81 -9.34
C LEU A 90 -3.47 -5.98 -8.40
N ALA A 91 -2.98 -5.67 -7.20
CA ALA A 91 -2.59 -6.66 -6.20
C ALA A 91 -3.66 -6.80 -5.10
N LEU A 92 -4.18 -5.67 -4.60
CA LEU A 92 -5.18 -5.64 -3.54
C LEU A 92 -6.17 -4.50 -3.78
N ILE A 93 -7.40 -4.66 -3.30
CA ILE A 93 -8.42 -3.62 -3.29
C ILE A 93 -9.13 -3.60 -1.95
N GLY A 94 -9.64 -2.44 -1.56
CA GLY A 94 -10.50 -2.28 -0.40
C GLY A 94 -11.51 -1.17 -0.59
N ARG A 95 -12.57 -1.20 0.22
CA ARG A 95 -13.70 -0.27 0.12
C ARG A 95 -13.54 1.01 0.94
N SER A 96 -12.61 1.01 1.90
CA SER A 96 -12.46 2.08 2.89
C SER A 96 -10.99 2.20 3.29
N VAL A 97 -10.44 3.40 3.10
CA VAL A 97 -9.10 3.81 3.56
C VAL A 97 -9.08 3.84 5.08
N HIS A 98 -10.11 4.39 5.71
CA HIS A 98 -10.17 4.52 7.17
C HIS A 98 -10.25 3.16 7.85
N ARG A 99 -11.01 2.22 7.28
CA ARG A 99 -11.02 0.83 7.75
C ARG A 99 -9.63 0.21 7.66
N MET A 100 -8.92 0.41 6.55
CA MET A 100 -7.57 -0.15 6.36
C MET A 100 -6.54 0.51 7.28
N ALA A 101 -6.72 1.80 7.60
CA ALA A 101 -5.91 2.53 8.56
C ALA A 101 -6.01 1.92 9.98
N GLY A 102 -7.17 1.37 10.34
CA GLY A 102 -7.39 0.66 11.60
C GLY A 102 -6.80 -0.76 11.65
N MET A 103 -6.13 -1.24 10.60
CA MET A 103 -5.59 -2.59 10.50
C MET A 103 -4.06 -2.61 10.53
N ALA A 104 -3.52 -3.78 10.83
CA ALA A 104 -2.11 -4.13 10.67
C ALA A 104 -2.00 -5.60 10.24
N VAL A 105 -0.86 -5.97 9.67
CA VAL A 105 -0.51 -7.37 9.41
C VAL A 105 0.34 -7.89 10.57
N SER A 106 -0.10 -8.99 11.16
CA SER A 106 0.66 -9.76 12.14
C SER A 106 1.16 -11.04 11.49
N GLU A 107 2.46 -11.24 11.46
CA GLU A 107 3.07 -12.52 11.10
C GLU A 107 3.02 -13.44 12.32
N GLY A 108 1.86 -14.06 12.55
CA GLY A 108 1.70 -15.01 13.65
C GLY A 108 2.39 -16.33 13.28
N GLY A 109 3.52 -16.64 13.93
CA GLY A 109 4.36 -17.83 13.73
C GLY A 109 3.82 -18.91 12.79
N LYS A 110 3.16 -19.94 13.33
CA LYS A 110 2.70 -21.12 12.55
C LYS A 110 1.51 -20.85 11.61
N SER A 111 0.81 -19.73 11.74
CA SER A 111 -0.47 -19.50 11.05
C SER A 111 -0.38 -18.55 9.85
N GLY A 112 0.81 -18.05 9.54
CA GLY A 112 1.01 -17.10 8.45
C GLY A 112 0.49 -15.68 8.77
N PRO A 113 0.56 -14.78 7.79
CA PRO A 113 0.14 -13.39 7.95
C PRO A 113 -1.36 -13.29 8.18
N LYS A 114 -1.75 -12.54 9.21
CA LYS A 114 -3.16 -12.26 9.56
C LYS A 114 -3.38 -10.77 9.71
N TRP A 115 -4.54 -10.31 9.26
CA TRP A 115 -5.01 -8.95 9.55
C TRP A 115 -5.46 -8.86 11.00
N VAL A 116 -4.91 -7.91 11.74
CA VAL A 116 -5.25 -7.62 13.14
C VAL A 116 -5.61 -6.15 13.28
N LYS A 117 -6.37 -5.81 14.32
CA LYS A 117 -6.64 -4.40 14.66
C LYS A 117 -5.33 -3.71 15.03
N TRP A 118 -5.05 -2.57 14.41
CA TRP A 118 -3.89 -1.76 14.77
C TRP A 118 -4.06 -1.18 16.17
N ARG A 119 -2.97 -1.18 16.93
CA ARG A 119 -2.87 -0.53 18.24
C ARG A 119 -1.61 0.35 18.27
N PRO A 120 -1.70 1.61 18.73
CA PRO A 120 -0.54 2.45 18.98
C PRO A 120 0.31 1.85 20.11
N PHE A 121 1.59 2.23 20.16
CA PHE A 121 2.44 1.98 21.32
C PHE A 121 2.14 3.06 22.38
N PRO A 122 2.10 2.76 23.70
CA PRO A 122 2.47 1.51 24.38
C PRO A 122 1.33 0.48 24.56
N ASP A 123 0.09 0.75 24.13
CA ASP A 123 -1.08 -0.16 24.27
C ASP A 123 -0.90 -1.54 23.64
N ARG A 124 0.18 -1.74 22.88
CA ARG A 124 0.62 -3.03 22.33
C ARG A 124 1.17 -3.99 23.39
N PHE A 125 1.55 -3.49 24.57
CA PHE A 125 2.12 -4.26 25.69
C PHE A 125 1.21 -4.30 26.93
N GLY A 126 -0.01 -3.74 26.85
CA GLY A 126 -1.01 -3.93 27.89
C GLY A 126 -1.36 -5.40 27.96
N GLY A 127 -0.78 -6.10 28.94
CA GLY A 127 -0.94 -7.52 29.15
C GLY A 127 -2.41 -7.89 29.24
N ASP A 128 -2.79 -8.90 28.48
CA ASP A 128 -3.89 -9.77 28.89
C ASP A 128 -3.42 -10.45 30.19
N GLU A 129 -3.90 -9.91 31.32
CA GLU A 129 -4.04 -10.63 32.58
C GLU A 129 -5.30 -11.50 32.52
#